data_AF-A0A4R2J3J8-F1
#
_entry.id   AF-A0A4R2J3J8-F1
#
_cell.length_a   1.000
_cell.length_b   1.000
_cell.length_c   1.000
_cell.angle_alpha   90.00
_cell.angle_beta   90.00
_cell.angle_gamma   90.00
#
_symmetry.space_group_name_H-M   'P 1'
#
loop_
_entity.id
_entity.type
_entity.pdbx_description
1 polymer ?
#
loop_
_entity_poly.entity_id
_entity_poly.type
_entity_poly.pdbx_seq_one_letter_code
_entity_poly.pdbx_strand_id
1 'polypeptide(L)'
;MVAGGYHLRPIGGGDAEFDYPAVMGSRERLWSIYGEAWGWPKESMTPEQNRDDLVRHAVEIAAHVSFNYALFDDAETALLGCVYIDPPRKAGGDAEISWWVVDDQVGSDLQRSLDALVPRWIAEAWPFERPRLIGYDISWQDWLALPDHA
;
A
#
# COMPACT_ATOMS: atom_id res chain seq x y z
N MET A 1 10.13 1.57 -12.32
CA MET A 1 9.53 2.66 -13.11
C MET A 1 8.07 2.31 -13.32
N VAL A 2 7.17 3.10 -12.77
CA VAL A 2 5.76 3.11 -13.19
C VAL A 2 5.75 3.93 -14.50
N ALA A 3 4.92 3.57 -15.47
CA ALA A 3 4.90 4.31 -16.73
C ALA A 3 4.59 5.80 -16.50
N GLY A 4 5.12 6.70 -17.34
CA GLY A 4 4.65 8.09 -17.39
C GLY A 4 5.29 9.09 -16.42
N GLY A 5 6.51 8.84 -15.93
CA GLY A 5 7.23 9.79 -15.07
C GLY A 5 6.97 9.58 -13.58
N TYR A 6 6.75 8.34 -13.17
CA TYR A 6 6.45 7.94 -11.81
C TYR A 6 7.32 6.75 -11.39
N HIS A 7 7.57 6.62 -10.10
CA HIS A 7 8.34 5.51 -9.56
C HIS A 7 7.86 5.05 -8.19
N LEU A 8 8.26 3.84 -7.83
CA LEU A 8 8.06 3.25 -6.51
C LEU A 8 9.41 3.20 -5.81
N ARG A 9 9.45 3.62 -4.55
CA ARG A 9 10.59 3.38 -3.65
C ARG A 9 10.11 3.03 -2.24
N PRO A 10 10.91 2.31 -1.45
CA PRO A 10 10.59 2.06 -0.05
C PRO A 10 10.28 3.37 0.67
N ILE A 11 9.18 3.39 1.43
CA ILE A 11 8.78 4.55 2.22
C ILE A 11 9.71 4.70 3.43
N GLY A 12 9.94 5.94 3.86
CA GLY A 12 10.70 6.25 5.06
C GLY A 12 10.09 7.37 5.88
N GLY A 13 10.55 7.53 7.12
CA GLY A 13 10.04 8.60 8.01
C GLY A 13 10.25 10.03 7.48
N GLY A 14 11.14 10.22 6.49
CA GLY A 14 11.32 11.49 5.79
C GLY A 14 10.15 11.86 4.88
N ASP A 15 9.34 10.88 4.46
CA ASP A 15 8.24 11.08 3.50
C ASP A 15 6.96 11.60 4.17
N ALA A 16 6.95 11.76 5.49
CA ALA A 16 5.75 12.08 6.26
C ALA A 16 5.06 13.38 5.83
N GLU A 17 5.82 14.36 5.33
CA GLU A 17 5.27 15.62 4.83
C GLU A 17 4.49 15.48 3.51
N PHE A 18 4.80 14.44 2.72
CA PHE A 18 4.08 14.09 1.49
C PHE A 18 2.98 13.06 1.74
N ASP A 19 3.26 12.08 2.60
CA ASP A 19 2.35 10.97 2.88
C ASP A 19 1.11 11.42 3.66
N TYR A 20 1.29 12.24 4.71
CA TYR A 20 0.17 12.70 5.52
C TYR A 20 -0.93 13.41 4.71
N PRO A 21 -0.63 14.41 3.84
CA PRO A 21 -1.67 15.03 3.02
C PRO A 21 -2.25 14.07 1.97
N ALA A 22 -1.46 13.13 1.43
CA ALA A 22 -1.97 12.13 0.47
C ALA A 22 -2.99 11.19 1.12
N VAL A 23 -2.65 10.66 2.30
CA VAL A 23 -3.50 9.78 3.12
C VAL A 23 -4.73 10.54 3.61
N MET A 24 -4.53 11.69 4.25
CA MET A 24 -5.64 12.43 4.87
C MET A 24 -6.56 13.09 3.84
N GLY A 25 -6.03 13.48 2.68
CA GLY A 25 -6.81 13.97 1.54
C GLY A 25 -7.68 12.88 0.90
N SER A 26 -7.27 11.61 0.99
CA SER A 26 -7.99 10.45 0.45
C SER A 26 -8.72 9.64 1.53
N ARG A 27 -8.81 10.18 2.76
CA ARG A 27 -9.07 9.39 3.97
C ARG A 27 -10.41 8.67 3.98
N GLU A 28 -11.48 9.30 3.51
CA GLU A 28 -12.81 8.67 3.53
C GLU A 28 -12.84 7.42 2.65
N ARG A 29 -12.23 7.49 1.46
CA ARG A 29 -12.13 6.36 0.55
C ARG A 29 -11.15 5.31 1.07
N LEU A 30 -10.00 5.72 1.58
CA LEU A 30 -9.05 4.76 2.16
C LEU A 30 -9.66 4.04 3.38
N TRP A 31 -10.44 4.75 4.20
CA TRP A 31 -11.15 4.14 5.32
C TRP A 31 -12.23 3.14 4.86
N SER A 32 -12.92 3.38 3.74
CA SER A 32 -13.90 2.41 3.23
C SER A 32 -13.27 1.12 2.71
N ILE A 33 -11.98 1.17 2.34
CA ILE A 33 -11.21 0.02 1.86
C ILE A 33 -10.54 -0.71 3.04
N TYR A 34 -9.85 0.04 3.90
CA TYR A 34 -8.93 -0.50 4.90
C TYR A 34 -9.45 -0.39 6.34
N GLY A 35 -10.52 0.37 6.59
CA GLY A 35 -10.98 0.69 7.94
C GLY A 35 -11.43 -0.55 8.73
N GLU A 36 -12.09 -1.50 8.09
CA GLU A 36 -12.51 -2.75 8.75
C GLU A 36 -11.32 -3.69 8.99
N ALA A 37 -10.41 -3.81 8.03
CA ALA A 37 -9.30 -4.76 8.09
C ALA A 37 -8.10 -4.28 8.91
N TRP A 38 -7.81 -2.98 8.89
CA TRP A 38 -6.61 -2.35 9.45
C TRP A 38 -6.92 -1.25 10.46
N GLY A 39 -8.16 -0.77 10.55
CA GLY A 39 -8.49 0.39 11.38
C GLY A 39 -7.75 1.66 10.94
N TRP A 40 -7.46 1.78 9.64
CA TRP A 40 -6.66 2.86 9.04
C TRP A 40 -7.35 3.41 7.76
N PRO A 41 -7.20 4.71 7.44
CA PRO A 41 -6.65 5.79 8.26
C PRO A 41 -7.71 6.40 9.20
N LYS A 42 -7.37 6.52 10.49
CA LYS A 42 -8.28 7.08 11.50
C LYS A 42 -8.52 8.57 11.27
N GLU A 43 -9.70 9.06 11.63
CA GLU A 43 -10.04 10.49 11.57
C GLU A 43 -9.10 11.35 12.40
N SER A 44 -8.73 10.82 13.56
CA SER A 44 -7.89 11.47 14.55
C SER A 44 -6.40 11.27 14.28
N MET A 45 -6.02 10.72 13.12
CA MET A 45 -4.62 10.51 12.78
C MET A 45 -3.92 11.88 12.72
N THR A 46 -2.83 12.03 13.47
CA THR A 46 -2.03 13.26 13.46
C THR A 46 -0.81 13.11 12.54
N PRO A 47 -0.20 14.22 12.08
CA PRO A 47 1.03 14.16 11.30
C PRO A 47 2.16 13.40 12.00
N GLU A 48 2.26 13.53 13.33
CA GLU A 48 3.26 12.82 14.13
C GLU A 48 2.99 11.31 14.18
N GLN A 49 1.72 10.91 14.35
CA GLN A 49 1.35 9.49 14.31
C GLN A 49 1.62 8.88 12.93
N ASN A 50 1.35 9.63 11.86
CA ASN A 50 1.69 9.21 10.51
C ASN A 50 3.20 9.03 10.35
N ARG A 51 4.01 10.00 10.81
CA ARG A 51 5.46 9.90 10.79
C ARG A 51 5.98 8.69 11.56
N ASP A 52 5.45 8.44 12.76
CA ASP A 52 5.83 7.28 13.59
C ASP A 52 5.51 5.96 12.86
N ASP A 53 4.38 5.91 12.14
CA ASP A 53 3.99 4.77 11.32
C ASP A 53 4.99 4.53 10.16
N LEU A 54 5.41 5.59 9.47
CA LEU A 54 6.43 5.50 8.42
C LEU A 54 7.80 5.08 8.96
N VAL A 55 8.18 5.53 10.16
CA VAL A 55 9.41 5.08 10.82
C VAL A 55 9.33 3.59 11.14
N ARG A 56 8.19 3.12 11.66
CA ARG A 56 7.96 1.69 11.89
C ARG A 56 8.08 0.89 10.59
N HIS A 57 7.44 1.32 9.51
CA HIS A 57 7.55 0.68 8.21
C HIS A 57 8.99 0.64 7.67
N ALA A 58 9.76 1.71 7.84
CA ALA A 58 11.17 1.71 7.43
C ALA A 58 12.01 0.67 8.20
N VAL A 59 11.72 0.46 9.49
CA VAL A 59 12.35 -0.59 10.30
C VAL A 59 11.94 -1.99 9.81
N GLU A 60 10.66 -2.20 9.52
CA GLU A 60 10.14 -3.48 9.00
C GLU A 60 10.75 -3.83 7.64
N ILE A 61 10.87 -2.84 6.74
CA ILE A 61 11.54 -2.98 5.44
C ILE A 61 13.00 -3.38 5.62
N ALA A 62 13.73 -2.68 6.48
CA ALA A 62 15.14 -2.98 6.75
C ALA A 62 15.33 -4.39 7.35
N ALA A 63 14.33 -4.89 8.07
CA ALA A 63 14.29 -6.24 8.62
C ALA A 63 13.71 -7.30 7.66
N HIS A 64 13.27 -6.92 6.46
CA HIS A 64 12.56 -7.78 5.49
C HIS A 64 11.32 -8.48 6.09
N VAL A 65 10.57 -7.78 6.93
CA VAL A 65 9.35 -8.31 7.58
C VAL A 65 8.11 -7.99 6.74
N SER A 66 7.96 -6.73 6.37
CA SER A 66 6.92 -6.21 5.49
C SER A 66 7.49 -5.08 4.67
N PHE A 67 6.83 -4.74 3.57
CA PHE A 67 7.30 -3.70 2.67
C PHE A 67 6.17 -2.74 2.31
N ASN A 68 6.45 -1.46 2.50
CA ASN A 68 5.59 -0.38 2.05
C ASN A 68 6.38 0.48 1.06
N TYR A 69 5.89 0.57 -0.17
CA TYR A 69 6.47 1.36 -1.25
C TYR A 69 5.58 2.56 -1.53
N ALA A 70 6.17 3.75 -1.48
CA ALA A 70 5.53 4.98 -1.87
C ALA A 70 5.60 5.16 -3.40
N LEU A 71 4.47 5.54 -4.01
CA LEU A 71 4.37 5.97 -5.40
C LEU A 71 4.59 7.48 -5.47
N PHE A 72 5.67 7.89 -6.13
CA PHE A 72 5.99 9.30 -6.36
C PHE A 72 5.97 9.63 -7.84
N ASP A 73 5.82 10.92 -8.16
CA ASP A 73 6.32 11.46 -9.42
C ASP A 73 7.86 11.45 -9.45
N ASP A 74 8.47 11.47 -10.63
CA ASP A 74 9.94 11.36 -10.77
C ASP A 74 10.71 12.52 -10.12
N ALA A 75 10.06 13.67 -9.93
CA ALA A 75 10.64 14.79 -9.23
C ALA A 75 10.50 14.70 -7.69
N GLU A 76 9.86 13.64 -7.18
CA GLU A 76 9.53 13.43 -5.77
C GLU A 76 8.87 14.66 -5.12
N THR A 77 7.94 15.30 -5.84
CA THR A 77 7.19 16.47 -5.36
C THR A 77 5.87 16.09 -4.71
N ALA A 78 5.34 14.89 -5.00
CA ALA A 78 4.10 14.40 -4.42
C ALA A 78 4.10 12.88 -4.24
N LEU A 79 3.62 12.41 -3.09
CA LEU A 79 3.22 11.02 -2.89
C LEU A 79 1.80 10.83 -3.42
N LEU A 80 1.63 9.87 -4.33
CA LEU A 80 0.42 9.67 -5.12
C LEU A 80 -0.27 8.34 -4.83
N GLY A 81 0.28 7.54 -3.92
CA GLY A 81 -0.22 6.21 -3.58
C GLY A 81 0.80 5.38 -2.82
N CYS A 82 0.40 4.20 -2.38
CA CYS A 82 1.28 3.22 -1.74
C CYS A 82 0.99 1.80 -2.23
N VAL A 83 2.00 0.93 -2.15
CA VAL A 83 1.90 -0.51 -2.35
C VAL A 83 2.41 -1.21 -1.09
N TYR A 84 1.57 -2.02 -0.48
CA TYR A 84 1.88 -2.84 0.69
C TYR A 84 2.12 -4.28 0.27
N ILE A 85 3.14 -4.90 0.85
CA ILE A 85 3.48 -6.31 0.71
C ILE A 85 3.76 -6.83 2.12
N ASP A 86 2.78 -7.51 2.68
CA ASP A 86 2.74 -7.94 4.07
C ASP A 86 2.82 -9.47 4.19
N PRO A 87 3.32 -9.98 5.33
CA PRO A 87 3.18 -11.40 5.64
C PRO A 87 1.69 -11.77 5.74
N PRO A 88 1.33 -13.02 5.41
CA PRO A 88 -0.07 -13.44 5.40
C PRO A 88 -0.66 -13.43 6.81
N ARG A 89 -1.78 -12.73 7.00
CA ARG A 89 -2.57 -12.78 8.23
C ARG A 89 -3.70 -13.80 8.15
N LYS A 90 -4.11 -14.18 6.94
CA LYS A 90 -5.14 -15.19 6.69
C LYS A 90 -4.56 -16.48 6.11
N ALA A 91 -5.06 -17.62 6.54
CA ALA A 91 -4.60 -18.94 6.11
C ALA A 91 -4.74 -19.13 4.59
N GLY A 92 -3.74 -19.75 3.95
CA GLY A 92 -3.80 -20.21 2.55
C GLY A 92 -3.06 -19.36 1.51
N GLY A 93 -2.42 -18.27 1.92
CA GLY A 93 -1.50 -17.47 1.10
C GLY A 93 -0.14 -17.35 1.79
N ASP A 94 0.87 -16.90 1.06
CA ASP A 94 2.24 -16.66 1.57
C ASP A 94 2.65 -15.19 1.54
N ALA A 95 1.81 -14.31 0.99
CA ALA A 95 1.90 -12.86 1.09
C ALA A 95 0.53 -12.20 0.88
N GLU A 96 0.35 -11.02 1.46
CA GLU A 96 -0.82 -10.15 1.28
C GLU A 96 -0.37 -8.83 0.65
N ILE A 97 -0.93 -8.49 -0.50
CA ILE A 97 -0.56 -7.33 -1.28
C ILE A 97 -1.80 -6.48 -1.50
N SER A 98 -1.67 -5.17 -1.28
CA SER A 98 -2.70 -4.20 -1.62
C SER A 98 -2.06 -2.88 -2.00
N TRP A 99 -2.74 -2.08 -2.82
CA TRP A 99 -2.26 -0.77 -3.23
C TRP A 99 -3.40 0.21 -3.41
N TRP A 100 -3.07 1.48 -3.36
CA TRP A 100 -3.99 2.57 -3.62
C TRP A 100 -3.27 3.73 -4.31
N VAL A 101 -4.05 4.58 -4.97
CA VAL A 101 -3.63 5.91 -5.44
C VAL A 101 -4.49 6.96 -4.75
N VAL A 102 -4.02 8.20 -4.64
CA VAL A 102 -4.82 9.33 -4.12
C VAL A 102 -6.11 9.55 -4.90
N ASP A 103 -7.11 10.20 -4.30
CA ASP A 103 -8.45 10.39 -4.89
C ASP A 103 -8.40 11.00 -6.29
N ASP A 104 -7.54 12.00 -6.49
CA ASP A 104 -7.38 12.71 -7.77
C ASP A 104 -6.85 11.81 -8.90
N GLN A 105 -6.27 10.66 -8.58
CA GLN A 105 -5.71 9.72 -9.55
C GLN A 105 -6.60 8.50 -9.79
N VAL A 106 -7.78 8.44 -9.16
CA VAL A 106 -8.75 7.37 -9.42
C VAL A 106 -9.26 7.44 -10.85
N GLY A 107 -9.22 6.31 -11.54
CA GLY A 107 -9.61 6.19 -12.94
C GLY A 107 -8.62 6.81 -13.93
N SER A 108 -7.47 7.29 -13.47
CA SER A 108 -6.44 7.86 -14.33
C SER A 108 -5.57 6.79 -15.00
N ASP A 109 -4.74 7.20 -15.95
CA ASP A 109 -3.73 6.31 -16.55
C ASP A 109 -2.66 5.87 -15.55
N LEU A 110 -2.42 6.67 -14.49
CA LEU A 110 -1.50 6.29 -13.41
C LEU A 110 -2.04 5.09 -12.64
N GLN A 111 -3.32 5.12 -12.25
CA GLN A 111 -3.94 3.97 -11.57
C GLN A 111 -3.88 2.73 -12.46
N ARG A 112 -4.29 2.83 -13.74
CA ARG A 112 -4.22 1.71 -14.69
C ARG A 112 -2.80 1.16 -14.83
N SER A 113 -1.80 2.03 -14.83
CA SER A 113 -0.39 1.64 -14.92
C SER A 113 0.07 0.90 -13.66
N LEU A 114 -0.37 1.34 -12.48
CA LEU A 114 -0.08 0.68 -11.21
C LEU A 114 -0.79 -0.68 -11.11
N ASP A 115 -2.06 -0.75 -11.50
CA ASP A 115 -2.88 -1.98 -11.51
C ASP A 115 -2.27 -3.06 -12.43
N ALA A 116 -1.63 -2.65 -13.54
CA ALA A 116 -0.91 -3.57 -14.41
C ALA A 116 0.50 -3.91 -13.89
N LEU A 117 1.15 -2.97 -13.20
CA LEU A 117 2.51 -3.13 -12.71
C LEU A 117 2.58 -4.08 -11.51
N VAL A 118 1.76 -3.87 -10.48
CA VAL A 118 1.90 -4.57 -9.20
C VAL A 118 1.80 -6.09 -9.38
N PRO A 119 0.77 -6.67 -10.02
CA PRO A 119 0.66 -8.12 -10.20
C PRO A 119 1.88 -8.71 -10.92
N ARG A 120 2.35 -8.03 -11.98
CA ARG A 120 3.52 -8.45 -12.75
C ARG A 120 4.81 -8.38 -11.92
N TRP A 121 5.00 -7.29 -11.19
CA TRP A 121 6.18 -7.10 -10.35
C TRP A 121 6.25 -8.14 -9.22
N ILE A 122 5.11 -8.44 -8.58
CA ILE A 122 5.01 -9.52 -7.59
C ILE A 122 5.41 -10.86 -8.22
N ALA A 123 4.88 -11.20 -9.39
CA ALA A 123 5.19 -12.47 -10.06
C ALA A 123 6.65 -12.59 -10.56
N GLU A 124 7.28 -11.49 -10.96
CA GLU A 124 8.61 -11.49 -11.58
C GLU A 124 9.75 -11.34 -10.56
N ALA A 125 9.52 -10.60 -9.47
CA ALA A 125 10.59 -10.15 -8.57
C ALA A 125 10.51 -10.72 -7.15
N TRP A 126 9.37 -11.31 -6.75
CA TRP A 126 9.18 -11.82 -5.39
C TRP A 126 9.10 -13.35 -5.38
N PRO A 127 9.60 -14.01 -4.31
CA PRO A 127 9.69 -15.47 -4.24
C PRO A 127 8.37 -16.14 -3.81
N PHE A 128 7.23 -15.46 -3.92
CA PHE A 128 5.94 -15.96 -3.44
C PHE A 128 5.38 -17.02 -4.39
N GLU A 129 4.85 -18.10 -3.83
CA GLU A 129 4.16 -19.16 -4.58
C GLU A 129 2.65 -18.91 -4.65
N ARG A 130 2.07 -18.30 -3.60
CA ARG A 130 0.63 -18.04 -3.47
C ARG A 130 0.35 -16.63 -2.91
N PRO A 131 0.85 -15.57 -3.57
CA PRO A 131 0.55 -14.22 -3.16
C PRO A 131 -0.93 -13.93 -3.34
N ARG A 132 -1.49 -13.07 -2.48
CA ARG A 132 -2.86 -12.55 -2.61
C ARG A 132 -2.84 -11.07 -2.89
N LEU A 133 -3.56 -10.65 -3.91
CA LEU A 133 -3.75 -9.26 -4.31
C LEU A 133 -5.13 -8.77 -3.80
N ILE A 134 -5.19 -8.39 -2.53
CA ILE A 134 -6.44 -8.04 -1.85
C ILE A 134 -7.07 -6.80 -2.48
N GLY A 135 -8.36 -6.92 -2.82
CA GLY A 135 -9.12 -5.93 -3.60
C GLY A 135 -9.01 -6.13 -5.12
N TYR A 136 -8.21 -7.09 -5.58
CA TYR A 136 -7.99 -7.39 -6.99
C TYR A 136 -8.32 -8.85 -7.35
N ASP A 137 -7.66 -9.83 -6.74
CA ASP A 137 -7.93 -11.26 -6.96
C ASP A 137 -8.93 -11.86 -5.97
N ILE A 138 -9.02 -11.26 -4.78
CA ILE A 138 -9.97 -11.56 -3.72
C ILE A 138 -10.56 -10.26 -3.19
N SER A 139 -11.87 -10.22 -2.95
CA SER A 139 -12.49 -9.05 -2.33
C SER A 139 -12.04 -8.90 -0.87
N TRP A 140 -12.09 -7.68 -0.33
CA TRP A 140 -11.81 -7.45 1.10
C TRP A 140 -12.72 -8.26 2.02
N GLN A 141 -13.99 -8.40 1.65
CA GLN A 141 -14.98 -9.17 2.42
C GLN A 141 -14.64 -10.66 2.42
N ASP A 142 -14.30 -11.23 1.27
CA ASP A 142 -13.92 -12.64 1.17
C ASP A 142 -12.61 -12.91 1.91
N TRP A 143 -11.64 -11.99 1.82
CA TRP A 143 -10.38 -12.08 2.57
C TRP A 143 -10.63 -12.03 4.09
N LEU A 144 -11.47 -11.11 4.58
CA LEU A 144 -11.83 -11.02 5.99
C LEU A 144 -12.51 -12.30 6.52
N ALA A 145 -13.30 -12.97 5.67
CA ALA A 145 -13.99 -14.21 6.01
C ALA A 145 -13.07 -15.45 6.06
N LEU A 146 -11.82 -15.35 5.60
CA LEU A 146 -10.85 -16.44 5.70
C LEU A 146 -10.47 -16.70 7.18
N PRO A 147 -10.12 -17.96 7.52
CA PRO A 147 -9.50 -18.27 8.79
C PRO A 147 -8.17 -17.52 8.97
N ASP A 148 -7.83 -17.18 10.20
CA ASP A 148 -6.53 -16.57 10.51
C ASP A 148 -5.39 -17.54 10.21
N HIS A 149 -4.24 -16.99 9.83
CA HIS A 149 -3.02 -17.75 9.64
C HIS A 149 -2.56 -18.29 11.01
N ALA A 150 -2.30 -19.59 11.06
CA ALA A 150 -1.85 -20.28 12.26
C ALA A 150 -0.42 -19.90 12.66
#